data_AF-A0A2J6TBR9-F1
#
_entry.id   AF-A0A2J6TBR9-F1
#
_cell.length_a   1.000
_cell.length_b   1.000
_cell.length_c   1.000
_cell.angle_alpha   90.00
_cell.angle_beta   90.00
_cell.angle_gamma   90.00
#
_symmetry.space_group_name_H-M   'P 1'
#
loop_
_entity.id
_entity.type
_entity.pdbx_description
1 polymer ?
#
loop_
_entity_poly.entity_id
_entity_poly.type
_entity_poly.pdbx_seq_one_letter_code
_entity_poly.pdbx_strand_id
1 'polypeptide(L)'
;MSMNGMDLVSRELEAGQVGARTQKKPRQLKAIERNNLIWEAYKNEIRSLYVAQDMTLKATIAWFELKHVFVKSERKWKEKVKEWGFEKNVPSCDMSYMVAKSMKRKAEGKDTTFYRSGMQVDENKIEQFKKRRMTASNDIHHRTSIIRRQRLSTTTVRA
;
A
#
# COMPACT_ATOMS: atom_id res chain seq x y z
N MET A 1 71.81 21.44 -44.95
CA MET A 1 71.51 21.69 -43.52
C MET A 1 70.62 22.92 -43.45
N SER A 2 69.34 22.74 -43.13
CA SER A 2 68.42 23.85 -42.88
C SER A 2 67.63 23.50 -41.62
N MET A 3 67.69 24.37 -40.61
CA MET A 3 67.02 24.19 -39.34
C MET A 3 65.76 25.05 -39.27
N ASN A 4 64.68 24.41 -38.80
CA ASN A 4 63.66 24.87 -37.85
C ASN A 4 62.74 26.06 -38.19
N GLY A 5 61.45 25.82 -37.97
CA GLY A 5 60.43 26.86 -37.74
C GLY A 5 59.02 26.33 -37.96
N MET A 6 58.39 25.82 -36.89
CA MET A 6 56.99 25.39 -36.86
C MET A 6 56.04 26.57 -37.15
N ASP A 7 54.88 26.31 -37.77
CA ASP A 7 53.64 26.66 -37.09
C ASP A 7 52.44 25.82 -37.54
N LEU A 8 51.68 25.43 -36.52
CA LEU A 8 50.52 24.54 -36.54
C LEU A 8 49.25 25.36 -36.83
N VAL A 9 48.34 24.79 -37.63
CA VAL A 9 46.87 24.87 -37.49
C VAL A 9 46.23 26.26 -37.57
N SER A 10 45.39 26.47 -38.59
CA SER A 10 44.03 27.03 -38.44
C SER A 10 43.30 26.99 -39.79
N ARG A 11 42.42 26.00 -39.98
CA ARG A 11 41.44 25.96 -41.06
C ARG A 11 40.08 26.17 -40.41
N GLU A 12 39.34 27.13 -40.97
CA GLU A 12 38.16 27.72 -40.40
C GLU A 12 37.05 26.76 -39.92
N LEU A 13 36.41 27.25 -38.86
CA LEU A 13 35.15 26.83 -38.27
C LEU A 13 33.99 27.05 -39.26
N GLU A 14 33.27 25.98 -39.60
CA GLU A 14 31.94 26.10 -40.23
C GLU A 14 30.82 25.84 -39.22
N ALA A 15 29.96 26.85 -39.16
CA ALA A 15 28.67 27.04 -38.49
C ALA A 15 28.02 25.85 -37.75
N GLY A 16 28.10 25.91 -36.42
CA GLY A 16 27.13 25.28 -35.51
C GLY A 16 26.33 26.37 -34.79
N GLN A 17 25.15 26.72 -35.29
CA GLN A 17 24.22 27.61 -34.61
C GLN A 17 23.71 26.95 -33.32
N VAL A 18 24.40 27.19 -32.21
CA VAL A 18 23.90 26.86 -30.87
C VAL A 18 22.75 27.79 -30.52
N GLY A 19 21.52 27.34 -30.78
CA GLY A 19 20.32 28.03 -30.31
C GLY A 19 20.44 28.30 -28.81
N ALA A 20 20.30 29.56 -28.43
CA ALA A 20 20.34 30.01 -27.04
C ALA A 20 19.26 29.28 -26.24
N ARG A 21 19.66 28.20 -25.55
CA ARG A 21 18.83 27.50 -24.58
C ARG A 21 18.62 28.48 -23.43
N THR A 22 17.47 29.17 -23.43
CA THR A 22 17.04 29.98 -22.30
C THR A 22 16.97 29.07 -21.08
N GLN A 23 17.99 29.12 -20.23
CA GLN A 23 17.99 28.42 -18.97
C GLN A 23 16.96 29.09 -18.08
N LYS A 24 15.73 28.55 -18.07
CA LYS A 24 14.70 28.95 -17.12
C LYS A 24 15.24 28.69 -15.72
N LYS A 25 15.34 29.73 -14.88
CA LYS A 25 15.79 29.62 -13.50
C LYS A 25 14.98 28.53 -12.77
N PRO A 26 15.62 27.66 -11.97
CA PRO A 26 14.93 26.56 -11.32
C PRO A 26 13.84 27.09 -10.39
N ARG A 27 12.62 26.55 -10.54
CA ARG A 27 11.48 26.90 -9.68
C ARG A 27 11.79 26.50 -8.24
N GLN A 28 11.72 27.46 -7.32
CA GLN A 28 11.82 27.16 -5.89
C GLN A 28 10.57 26.38 -5.44
N LEU A 29 10.78 25.21 -4.84
CA LEU A 29 9.69 24.38 -4.34
C LEU A 29 8.99 25.05 -3.16
N LYS A 30 7.67 24.89 -3.09
CA LYS A 30 6.88 25.36 -1.95
C LYS A 30 7.18 24.51 -0.70
N ALA A 31 6.93 25.06 0.49
CA ALA A 31 7.19 24.35 1.75
C ALA A 31 6.43 23.01 1.84
N ILE A 32 5.20 22.96 1.33
CA ILE A 32 4.38 21.73 1.27
C ILE A 32 5.03 20.67 0.37
N GLU A 33 5.52 21.07 -0.81
CA GLU A 33 6.18 20.16 -1.75
C GLU A 33 7.45 19.58 -1.13
N ARG A 34 8.26 20.43 -0.49
CA ARG A 34 9.47 19.99 0.24
C ARG A 34 9.12 19.02 1.37
N ASN A 35 8.06 19.28 2.13
CA ASN A 35 7.62 18.38 3.19
C ASN A 35 7.16 17.02 2.65
N ASN A 36 6.41 17.01 1.55
CA ASN A 36 5.97 15.79 0.90
C ASN A 36 7.15 14.98 0.36
N LEU A 37 8.18 15.62 -0.19
CA LEU A 37 9.38 14.92 -0.65
C LEU A 37 10.10 14.18 0.49
N ILE A 38 10.13 14.74 1.70
CA ILE A 38 10.71 14.06 2.87
C ILE A 38 9.89 12.81 3.22
N TRP A 39 8.56 12.92 3.21
CA TRP A 39 7.68 11.75 3.44
C TRP A 39 7.88 10.67 2.39
N GLU A 40 7.91 11.03 1.11
CA GLU A 40 8.10 10.07 0.02
C GLU A 40 9.50 9.43 0.06
N ALA A 41 10.54 10.16 0.49
CA ALA A 41 11.88 9.60 0.69
C ALA A 41 11.89 8.46 1.72
N TYR A 42 11.11 8.58 2.80
CA TYR A 42 11.04 7.57 3.86
C TYR A 42 9.93 6.53 3.67
N LYS A 43 9.07 6.69 2.68
CA LYS A 43 7.87 5.85 2.48
C LYS A 43 8.14 4.35 2.45
N ASN A 44 9.20 3.93 1.75
CA ASN A 44 9.54 2.51 1.62
C ASN A 44 10.05 1.93 2.93
N GLU A 45 10.83 2.70 3.68
CA GLU A 45 11.36 2.29 4.99
C GLU A 45 10.24 2.25 6.04
N ILE A 46 9.35 3.26 6.04
CA ILE A 46 8.13 3.26 6.85
C ILE A 46 7.30 2.01 6.55
N ARG A 47 7.11 1.65 5.28
CA ARG A 47 6.38 0.44 4.88
C ARG A 47 7.06 -0.82 5.40
N SER A 48 8.38 -0.92 5.29
CA SER A 48 9.15 -2.07 5.77
C SER A 48 8.97 -2.26 7.27
N LEU A 49 9.20 -1.22 8.07
CA LEU A 49 9.05 -1.29 9.53
C LEU A 49 7.61 -1.57 9.95
N TYR A 50 6.66 -0.81 9.40
CA TYR A 50 5.26 -0.88 9.84
C TYR A 50 4.52 -2.13 9.36
N VAL A 51 4.74 -2.55 8.10
CA VAL A 51 3.99 -3.66 7.47
C VAL A 51 4.81 -4.94 7.48
N ALA A 52 6.06 -4.92 7.04
CA ALA A 52 6.86 -6.14 6.88
C ALA A 52 7.42 -6.65 8.21
N GLN A 53 7.86 -5.76 9.10
CA GLN A 53 8.35 -6.10 10.44
C GLN A 53 7.25 -6.05 11.53
N ASP A 54 6.00 -5.85 11.11
CA ASP A 54 4.80 -5.76 11.96
C ASP A 54 4.92 -4.78 13.15
N MET A 55 5.76 -3.75 13.05
CA MET A 55 5.92 -2.78 14.15
C MET A 55 4.63 -2.00 14.38
N THR A 56 4.41 -1.58 15.63
CA THR A 56 3.31 -0.65 15.93
C THR A 56 3.61 0.72 15.34
N LEU A 57 2.57 1.54 15.13
CA LEU A 57 2.76 2.90 14.63
C LEU A 57 3.66 3.71 15.58
N LYS A 58 3.45 3.58 16.90
CA LYS A 58 4.25 4.26 17.92
C LYS A 58 5.72 3.83 17.89
N ALA A 59 5.98 2.53 17.75
CA ALA A 59 7.35 2.03 17.64
C ALA A 59 8.03 2.54 16.35
N THR A 60 7.29 2.60 15.24
CA THR A 60 7.80 3.14 13.97
C THR A 60 8.15 4.62 14.10
N ILE A 61 7.27 5.41 14.74
CA ILE A 61 7.52 6.83 15.02
C ILE A 61 8.79 7.00 15.86
N ALA A 62 8.88 6.31 17.00
CA ALA A 62 10.03 6.40 17.89
C ALA A 62 11.34 6.01 17.20
N TRP A 63 11.30 5.01 16.32
CA TRP A 63 12.45 4.62 15.51
C TRP A 63 12.89 5.73 14.57
N PHE A 64 11.95 6.40 13.89
CA PHE A 64 12.23 7.51 12.97
C PHE A 64 12.70 8.79 13.69
N GLU A 65 12.18 9.05 14.89
CA GLU A 65 12.64 10.14 15.74
C GLU A 65 14.09 9.91 16.18
N LEU A 66 14.45 8.68 16.57
CA LEU A 66 15.80 8.34 16.99
C LEU A 66 16.80 8.32 15.82
N LYS A 67 16.43 7.71 14.69
CA LYS A 67 17.36 7.44 13.58
C LYS A 67 17.51 8.62 12.62
N HIS A 68 16.41 9.33 12.34
CA HIS A 68 16.35 10.36 11.29
C HIS A 68 16.02 11.76 11.83
N VAL A 69 15.84 11.91 13.15
CA VAL A 69 15.36 13.16 13.78
C VAL A 69 14.05 13.62 13.13
N PHE A 70 13.25 12.66 12.65
CA PHE A 70 12.05 12.93 11.88
C PHE A 70 10.84 13.04 12.81
N VAL A 71 10.73 14.21 13.44
CA VAL A 71 9.66 14.50 14.41
C VAL A 71 8.41 15.02 13.69
N LYS A 72 7.32 14.26 13.79
CA LYS A 72 5.98 14.61 13.28
C LYS A 72 4.90 14.11 14.22
N SER A 73 3.75 14.78 14.23
CA SER A 73 2.63 14.35 15.08
C SER A 73 2.08 12.98 14.67
N GLU A 74 1.62 12.21 15.65
CA GLU A 74 1.01 10.90 15.42
C GLU A 74 -0.18 10.99 14.44
N ARG A 75 -0.95 12.09 14.49
CA ARG A 75 -2.02 12.36 13.53
C ARG A 75 -1.49 12.37 12.09
N LYS A 76 -0.37 13.05 11.82
CA LYS A 76 0.22 13.12 10.48
C LYS A 76 0.73 11.77 10.00
N TRP A 77 1.33 10.99 10.91
CA TRP A 77 1.69 9.61 10.62
C TRP A 77 0.49 8.76 10.23
N LYS A 78 -0.61 8.83 10.99
CA LYS A 78 -1.87 8.14 10.65
C LYS A 78 -2.42 8.55 9.30
N GLU A 79 -2.43 9.85 8.99
CA GLU A 79 -2.86 10.37 7.69
C GLU A 79 -2.01 9.79 6.55
N LYS A 80 -0.67 9.78 6.70
CA LYS A 80 0.25 9.28 5.66
C LYS A 80 0.17 7.77 5.46
N VAL A 81 0.12 7.00 6.54
CA VAL A 81 -0.10 5.54 6.49
C VAL A 81 -1.41 5.21 5.78
N LYS A 82 -2.48 5.98 6.04
CA LYS A 82 -3.77 5.82 5.36
C LYS A 82 -3.70 6.25 3.89
N GLU A 83 -3.09 7.39 3.58
CA GLU A 83 -2.90 7.91 2.22
C GLU A 83 -2.16 6.89 1.33
N TRP A 84 -1.16 6.21 1.89
CA TRP A 84 -0.39 5.20 1.18
C TRP A 84 -1.03 3.80 1.18
N GLY A 85 -2.16 3.61 1.88
CA GLY A 85 -2.84 2.30 1.96
C GLY A 85 -2.03 1.24 2.71
N PHE A 86 -1.21 1.64 3.68
CA PHE A 86 -0.43 0.73 4.50
C PHE A 86 -1.33 0.09 5.56
N GLU A 87 -2.03 -0.96 5.16
CA GLU A 87 -2.95 -1.70 6.03
C GLU A 87 -2.36 -3.06 6.39
N LYS A 88 -2.32 -3.39 7.69
CA LYS A 88 -1.93 -4.72 8.19
C LYS A 88 -2.99 -5.80 7.91
N ASN A 89 -4.24 -5.35 7.76
CA ASN A 89 -5.38 -6.22 7.60
C ASN A 89 -5.89 -6.16 6.17
N VAL A 90 -6.23 -7.33 5.63
CA VAL A 90 -6.92 -7.45 4.35
C VAL A 90 -8.40 -7.13 4.61
N PRO A 91 -9.02 -6.19 3.89
CA PRO A 91 -10.41 -5.84 4.09
C PRO A 91 -11.31 -7.02 3.73
N SER A 92 -12.50 -7.08 4.33
CA SER A 92 -13.43 -8.20 4.16
C SER A 92 -13.87 -8.41 2.71
N CYS A 93 -13.96 -7.34 1.92
CA CYS A 93 -14.26 -7.39 0.49
C CYS A 93 -13.17 -8.17 -0.27
N ASP A 94 -11.91 -7.74 -0.15
CA ASP A 94 -10.76 -8.42 -0.77
C ASP A 94 -10.66 -9.87 -0.29
N MET A 95 -10.86 -10.11 1.00
CA MET A 95 -10.80 -11.46 1.56
C MET A 95 -11.90 -12.36 0.98
N SER A 96 -13.11 -11.83 0.79
CA SER A 96 -14.23 -12.56 0.17
C SER A 96 -13.92 -12.88 -1.29
N TYR A 97 -13.32 -11.94 -2.02
CA TYR A 97 -12.85 -12.16 -3.38
C TYR A 97 -11.78 -13.26 -3.44
N MET A 98 -10.79 -13.21 -2.54
CA MET A 98 -9.72 -14.22 -2.45
C MET A 98 -10.29 -15.62 -2.17
N VAL A 99 -11.26 -15.73 -1.26
CA VAL A 99 -11.96 -17.01 -0.99
C VAL A 99 -12.71 -17.53 -2.22
N ALA A 100 -13.48 -16.67 -2.90
CA ALA A 100 -14.22 -17.09 -4.10
C ALA A 100 -13.26 -17.54 -5.21
N LYS A 101 -12.16 -16.80 -5.39
CA LYS A 101 -11.14 -17.11 -6.39
C LYS A 101 -10.39 -18.39 -6.06
N SER A 102 -10.03 -18.61 -4.78
CA SER A 102 -9.33 -19.82 -4.35
C SER A 102 -10.20 -21.06 -4.52
N MET A 103 -11.50 -20.98 -4.20
CA MET A 103 -12.45 -22.08 -4.44
C MET A 103 -12.53 -22.45 -5.92
N LYS A 104 -12.68 -21.46 -6.80
CA LYS A 104 -12.74 -21.69 -8.25
C LYS A 104 -11.46 -22.36 -8.76
N ARG A 105 -10.30 -21.85 -8.36
CA ARG A 105 -8.99 -22.37 -8.80
C ARG A 105 -8.69 -23.77 -8.27
N LYS A 106 -9.11 -24.05 -7.03
CA LYS A 106 -9.03 -25.39 -6.46
C LYS A 106 -9.89 -26.40 -7.22
N ALA A 107 -11.08 -26.00 -7.68
CA ALA A 107 -11.90 -26.84 -8.55
C ALA A 107 -11.25 -27.11 -9.92
N GLU A 108 -10.41 -26.20 -10.40
CA GLU A 108 -9.58 -26.37 -11.61
C GLU A 108 -8.26 -27.13 -11.34
N GLY A 109 -7.98 -27.55 -10.10
CA GLY A 109 -6.74 -28.23 -9.72
C GLY A 109 -5.49 -27.34 -9.68
N LYS A 110 -5.65 -26.02 -9.48
CA LYS A 110 -4.54 -25.05 -9.53
C LYS A 110 -4.30 -24.41 -8.16
N ASP A 111 -3.05 -24.45 -7.72
CA ASP A 111 -2.62 -23.70 -6.54
C ASP A 111 -2.61 -22.20 -6.82
N THR A 112 -2.93 -21.40 -5.80
CA THR A 112 -3.08 -19.95 -5.94
C THR A 112 -2.51 -19.22 -4.73
N THR A 113 -1.47 -18.44 -4.95
CA THR A 113 -0.91 -17.52 -3.97
C THR A 113 -1.43 -16.11 -4.23
N PHE A 114 -1.90 -15.43 -3.18
CA PHE A 114 -2.39 -14.06 -3.28
C PHE A 114 -1.35 -13.07 -2.77
N TYR A 115 -1.21 -11.95 -3.49
CA TYR A 115 -0.40 -10.82 -3.07
C TYR A 115 -1.28 -9.57 -2.99
N ARG A 116 -1.16 -8.81 -1.91
CA ARG A 116 -1.80 -7.50 -1.74
C ARG A 116 -0.76 -6.49 -1.30
N SER A 117 -0.67 -5.37 -2.01
CA SER A 117 0.30 -4.30 -1.72
C SER A 117 1.70 -4.86 -1.51
N GLY A 118 2.14 -5.76 -2.41
CA GLY A 118 3.45 -6.42 -2.39
C GLY A 118 3.72 -7.38 -1.23
N MET A 119 2.72 -7.70 -0.40
CA MET A 119 2.81 -8.70 0.66
C MET A 119 2.01 -9.94 0.28
N GLN A 120 2.57 -11.12 0.50
CA GLN A 120 1.85 -12.37 0.36
C GLN A 120 0.77 -12.47 1.45
N VAL A 121 -0.46 -12.77 1.04
CA VAL A 121 -1.54 -13.08 1.97
C VAL A 121 -1.43 -14.55 2.33
N ASP A 122 -1.25 -14.82 3.63
CA ASP A 122 -1.21 -16.18 4.16
C ASP A 122 -2.54 -16.91 3.87
N GLU A 123 -2.43 -18.12 3.31
CA GLU A 123 -3.57 -18.99 3.02
C GLU A 123 -4.36 -19.31 4.30
N ASN A 124 -3.68 -19.49 5.43
CA ASN A 124 -4.34 -19.70 6.72
C ASN A 124 -5.30 -18.55 7.08
N LYS A 125 -4.95 -17.31 6.72
CA LYS A 125 -5.79 -16.13 6.96
C LYS A 125 -7.06 -16.16 6.13
N ILE A 126 -6.95 -16.62 4.89
CA ILE A 126 -8.07 -16.82 3.95
C ILE A 126 -8.99 -17.94 4.45
N GLU A 127 -8.41 -19.06 4.89
CA GLU A 127 -9.17 -20.19 5.44
C GLU A 127 -9.91 -19.84 6.73
N GLN A 128 -9.25 -19.15 7.66
CA GLN A 128 -9.89 -18.69 8.89
C GLN A 128 -11.03 -17.71 8.61
N PHE A 129 -10.88 -16.84 7.61
CA PHE A 129 -11.98 -15.97 7.18
C PHE A 129 -13.16 -16.77 6.62
N LYS A 130 -12.89 -17.77 5.76
CA LYS A 130 -13.91 -18.70 5.26
C LYS A 130 -14.63 -19.41 6.41
N LYS A 131 -13.91 -19.99 7.37
CA LYS A 131 -14.46 -20.68 8.55
C LYS A 131 -15.39 -19.76 9.35
N ARG A 132 -14.93 -18.54 9.68
CA ARG A 132 -15.73 -17.55 10.43
C ARG A 132 -17.02 -17.14 9.73
N ARG A 133 -17.01 -17.01 8.40
CA ARG A 133 -18.24 -16.68 7.66
C ARG A 133 -19.25 -17.83 7.67
N MET A 134 -18.78 -19.07 7.56
CA MET A 134 -19.65 -20.25 7.59
C MET A 134 -20.32 -20.44 8.95
N THR A 135 -19.58 -20.27 10.05
CA THR A 135 -20.15 -20.38 11.40
C THR A 135 -21.18 -19.30 11.68
N ALA A 136 -20.92 -18.05 11.25
CA ALA A 136 -21.86 -16.94 11.40
C ALA A 136 -23.17 -17.17 10.62
N SER A 137 -23.09 -17.73 9.40
CA SER A 137 -24.28 -18.08 8.62
C SER A 137 -25.13 -19.17 9.28
N ASN A 138 -24.49 -20.18 9.88
CA ASN A 138 -25.20 -21.26 10.59
C ASN A 138 -25.90 -20.75 11.85
N ASP A 139 -25.28 -19.82 12.59
CA ASP A 139 -25.86 -19.25 13.81
C ASP A 139 -27.06 -18.33 13.50
N ILE A 140 -26.98 -17.53 12.43
CA ILE A 140 -28.12 -16.73 11.93
C ILE A 140 -29.29 -17.65 11.56
N HIS A 141 -29.04 -18.77 10.89
CA HIS A 141 -30.10 -19.72 10.53
C HIS A 141 -30.78 -20.29 11.78
N HIS A 142 -30.00 -20.74 12.77
CA HIS A 142 -30.50 -21.28 14.04
C HIS A 142 -31.35 -20.27 14.82
N ARG A 143 -30.88 -19.02 14.94
CA ARG A 143 -31.62 -17.93 15.63
C ARG A 143 -32.94 -17.57 14.94
N THR A 144 -32.96 -17.58 13.60
CA THR A 144 -34.16 -17.27 12.81
C THR A 144 -35.19 -18.40 12.91
N SER A 145 -34.75 -19.66 12.97
CA SER A 145 -35.64 -20.81 13.17
C SER A 145 -36.30 -20.86 14.57
N ILE A 146 -35.64 -20.36 15.62
CA ILE A 146 -36.22 -20.27 16.98
C ILE A 146 -37.35 -19.24 17.03
N ILE A 147 -37.16 -18.08 16.41
CA ILE A 147 -38.15 -16.98 16.42
C ILE A 147 -39.43 -17.38 15.66
N ARG A 148 -39.30 -18.15 14.57
CA ARG A 148 -40.46 -18.63 13.79
C ARG A 148 -41.30 -19.67 14.55
N ARG A 149 -40.70 -20.45 15.46
CA ARG A 149 -41.40 -21.48 16.24
C ARG A 149 -42.30 -20.92 17.35
N GLN A 150 -41.97 -19.75 17.91
CA GLN A 150 -42.75 -19.13 18.98
C GLN A 150 -44.03 -18.40 18.49
N ARG A 151 -44.15 -18.12 17.18
CA ARG A 151 -45.30 -17.38 16.61
C ARG A 151 -46.47 -18.29 16.19
N LEU A 152 -46.31 -19.61 16.23
CA LEU A 152 -47.37 -20.57 15.85
C LEU A 152 -48.16 -21.14 17.04
N SER A 153 -47.77 -20.82 18.28
CA SER A 153 -48.42 -21.32 19.50
C SER A 153 -49.35 -20.31 20.20
N THR A 154 -49.54 -19.11 19.65
CA THR A 154 -50.40 -18.07 20.23
C THR A 154 -51.54 -17.68 19.27
N THR A 155 -52.40 -18.64 18.92
CA THR A 155 -53.73 -18.32 18.38
C THR A 155 -54.75 -18.75 19.43
N THR A 156 -55.02 -17.85 20.37
CA THR A 156 -56.19 -17.95 21.23
C THR A 156 -57.40 -17.50 20.41
N VAL A 157 -58.26 -18.45 20.07
CA VAL A 157 -59.63 -18.19 19.61
C VAL A 157 -60.38 -17.57 20.78
N ARG A 158 -60.86 -16.34 20.63
CA ARG A 158 -61.71 -15.67 21.62
C ARG A 158 -63.15 -15.77 21.12
N ALA A 159 -64.02 -16.27 22.00
CA ALA A 159 -65.46 -16.46 21.82
C ALA A 159 -66.21 -15.12 21.77
#